data_AF-A0A6A5UVD4-F1
#
_entry.id   AF-A0A6A5UVD4-F1
#
_cell.length_a   1.000
_cell.length_b   1.000
_cell.length_c   1.000
_cell.angle_alpha   90.00
_cell.angle_beta   90.00
_cell.angle_gamma   90.00
#
_symmetry.space_group_name_H-M   'P 1'
#
loop_
_entity.id
_entity.type
_entity.pdbx_description
1 polymer ?
#
loop_
_entity_poly.entity_id
_entity_poly.type
_entity_poly.pdbx_seq_one_letter_code
_entity_poly.pdbx_strand_id
1 'polypeptide(L)'
;MGIRTSTDDTTSGLEAFSDHMLKIEITGPNQEHFTVIDVPGIFRVPSPPITTDSDVAKVRDMVISRMHNKRTIILAVLPSNVDISTQEVLKMAEEADPEGSRTMGVLTKPDLMTEKATQETINDLLLGKRNKLRLGFFVVKNRGADDERSTTSERIAEERTFFEKAVWTQVKKTGRCGIPALEARLRDLLRAISKTEFPHVKSDITKFLRERRDELGSIGPSRQNASS
;
A
#
# COMPACT_ATOMS: atom_id res chain seq x y z
N MET A 1 13.67 0.92 1.24
CA MET A 1 13.88 0.08 0.04
C MET A 1 14.91 -1.00 0.33
N GLY A 2 14.70 -2.24 -0.13
CA GLY A 2 15.72 -3.31 -0.05
C GLY A 2 16.79 -3.13 -1.13
N ILE A 3 18.06 -3.25 -0.76
CA ILE A 3 19.21 -2.95 -1.64
C ILE A 3 20.00 -4.20 -2.01
N ARG A 4 20.02 -5.24 -1.16
CA ARG A 4 20.80 -6.45 -1.38
C ARG A 4 19.91 -7.62 -1.79
N THR A 5 20.17 -8.20 -2.96
CA THR A 5 19.42 -9.33 -3.52
C THR A 5 20.27 -10.57 -3.81
N SER A 6 21.61 -10.47 -3.77
CA SER A 6 22.51 -11.62 -3.99
C SER A 6 23.70 -11.61 -3.02
N THR A 7 24.30 -12.79 -2.83
CA THR A 7 25.46 -13.03 -1.95
C THR A 7 26.80 -12.62 -2.55
N ASP A 8 26.85 -12.27 -3.84
CA ASP A 8 28.10 -11.96 -4.55
C ASP A 8 28.59 -10.51 -4.32
N ASP A 9 27.73 -9.64 -3.81
CA ASP A 9 28.12 -8.29 -3.37
C ASP A 9 28.83 -8.37 -2.01
N THR A 10 30.12 -8.67 -2.08
CA THR A 10 31.06 -8.79 -0.95
C THR A 10 31.59 -7.43 -0.45
N THR A 11 30.98 -6.32 -0.86
CA THR A 11 31.30 -4.99 -0.31
C THR A 11 30.86 -4.92 1.15
N SER A 12 31.83 -5.04 2.06
CA SER A 12 31.64 -4.88 3.50
C SER A 12 31.11 -3.47 3.79
N GLY A 13 29.87 -3.38 4.28
CA GLY A 13 29.27 -2.13 4.76
C GLY A 13 27.96 -1.69 4.07
N LEU A 14 27.44 -2.41 3.08
CA LEU A 14 26.14 -2.08 2.48
C LEU A 14 24.98 -2.62 3.34
N GLU A 15 24.14 -1.72 3.85
CA GLU A 15 22.91 -2.04 4.58
C GLU A 15 21.91 -2.78 3.67
N ALA A 16 21.15 -3.72 4.23
CA ALA A 16 20.13 -4.46 3.48
C ALA A 16 18.95 -3.56 3.08
N PHE A 17 18.65 -2.51 3.88
CA PHE A 17 17.55 -1.59 3.65
C PHE A 17 17.94 -0.12 3.85
N SER A 18 17.48 0.75 2.94
CA SER A 18 17.61 2.21 3.05
C SER A 18 16.29 2.89 3.40
N ASP A 19 16.38 3.98 4.16
CA ASP A 19 15.27 4.89 4.44
C ASP A 19 15.00 5.87 3.27
N HIS A 20 15.89 5.91 2.28
CA HIS A 20 15.71 6.71 1.08
C HIS A 20 14.54 6.20 0.23
N MET A 21 13.75 7.15 -0.27
CA MET A 21 12.61 6.89 -1.13
C MET A 21 13.00 6.98 -2.60
N LEU A 22 12.79 5.91 -3.35
CA LEU A 22 12.84 5.96 -4.81
C LEU A 22 11.51 6.52 -5.33
N LYS A 23 11.57 7.68 -5.98
CA LYS A 23 10.39 8.33 -6.57
C LYS A 23 10.40 8.12 -8.08
N ILE A 24 9.36 7.47 -8.59
CA ILE A 24 9.13 7.30 -10.03
C ILE A 24 7.93 8.18 -10.39
N GLU A 25 8.13 9.14 -11.29
CA GLU A 25 7.07 10.03 -11.77
C GLU A 25 6.76 9.74 -13.24
N ILE A 26 5.51 9.41 -13.50
CA ILE A 26 4.99 9.20 -14.85
C ILE A 26 3.99 10.31 -15.13
N THR A 27 4.24 11.09 -16.17
CA THR A 27 3.41 12.25 -16.53
C THR A 27 2.89 12.13 -17.95
N GLY A 28 1.62 12.48 -18.17
CA GLY A 28 1.04 12.51 -19.50
C GLY A 28 -0.44 12.93 -19.48
N PRO A 29 -1.01 13.29 -20.63
CA PRO A 29 -2.39 13.78 -20.73
C PRO A 29 -3.45 12.72 -20.36
N ASN A 30 -3.09 11.44 -20.48
CA ASN A 30 -3.96 10.29 -20.15
C ASN A 30 -3.62 9.67 -18.79
N GLN A 31 -2.73 10.30 -18.00
CA GLN A 31 -2.34 9.79 -16.69
C GLN A 31 -3.23 10.38 -15.61
N GLU A 32 -3.49 9.57 -14.59
CA GLU A 32 -4.32 9.99 -13.46
C GLU A 32 -3.48 10.45 -12.29
N HIS A 33 -4.06 11.32 -11.46
CA HIS A 33 -3.45 11.72 -10.20
C HIS A 33 -3.57 10.58 -9.18
N PHE A 34 -2.62 9.66 -9.27
CA PHE A 34 -2.53 8.47 -8.43
C PHE A 34 -1.11 8.36 -7.87
N THR A 35 -1.00 8.11 -6.57
CA THR A 35 0.29 7.91 -5.91
C THR A 35 0.22 6.66 -5.05
N VAL A 36 1.13 5.74 -5.29
CA VAL A 36 1.29 4.51 -4.51
C VAL A 36 2.67 4.54 -3.89
N ILE A 37 2.74 4.17 -2.62
CA ILE A 37 3.98 3.98 -1.90
C ILE A 37 4.11 2.50 -1.68
N ASP A 38 5.09 1.88 -2.36
CA ASP A 38 5.46 0.50 -2.05
C ASP A 38 6.39 0.50 -0.84
N VAL A 39 6.08 -0.38 0.12
CA VAL A 39 6.86 -0.54 1.35
C VAL A 39 7.46 -1.94 1.39
N PRO A 40 8.65 -2.13 1.98
CA PRO A 40 9.24 -3.46 2.05
C PRO A 40 8.29 -4.44 2.74
N GLY A 41 8.25 -5.68 2.24
CA GLY A 41 7.46 -6.75 2.86
C GLY A 41 7.91 -6.98 4.31
N ILE A 42 6.96 -7.08 5.23
CA ILE A 42 7.26 -7.36 6.63
C ILE A 42 7.72 -8.82 6.76
N PHE A 43 8.87 -9.05 7.41
CA PHE A 43 9.40 -10.37 7.72
C PHE A 43 9.78 -10.46 9.20
N ARG A 44 9.69 -11.67 9.77
CA ARG A 44 9.94 -11.92 11.21
C ARG A 44 11.28 -12.58 11.50
N VAL A 45 11.78 -13.33 10.52
CA VAL A 45 12.99 -14.14 10.69
C VAL A 45 14.05 -13.52 9.79
N PRO A 46 15.18 -13.08 10.36
CA PRO A 46 16.30 -12.65 9.54
C PRO A 46 16.83 -13.85 8.73
N SER A 47 17.40 -13.56 7.56
CA SER A 47 18.07 -14.53 6.70
C SER A 47 19.54 -14.15 6.59
N PRO A 48 20.39 -14.54 7.57
CA PRO A 48 21.83 -14.28 7.49
C PRO A 48 22.44 -14.96 6.25
N PRO A 49 23.44 -14.33 5.58
CA PRO A 49 24.09 -13.07 5.92
C PRO A 49 23.40 -11.82 5.33
N ILE A 50 22.23 -11.96 4.72
CA ILE A 50 21.58 -10.90 3.93
C ILE A 50 20.81 -9.92 4.82
N THR A 51 20.10 -10.41 5.84
CA THR A 51 19.33 -9.57 6.77
C THR A 51 19.63 -9.93 8.22
N THR A 52 19.50 -8.94 9.10
CA THR A 52 19.72 -9.02 10.56
C THR A 52 18.45 -8.68 11.32
N ASP A 53 18.41 -8.93 12.64
CA ASP A 53 17.28 -8.51 13.49
C ASP A 53 17.09 -6.98 13.52
N SER A 54 18.18 -6.23 13.36
CA SER A 54 18.13 -4.76 13.22
C SER A 54 17.38 -4.34 11.95
N ASP A 55 17.58 -5.08 10.85
CA ASP A 55 16.88 -4.84 9.59
C ASP A 55 15.38 -5.12 9.70
N VAL A 56 15.00 -6.17 10.45
CA VAL A 56 13.59 -6.47 10.76
C VAL A 56 12.92 -5.29 11.46
N ALA A 57 13.56 -4.76 12.50
CA ALA A 57 13.05 -3.60 13.24
C ALA A 57 12.96 -2.35 12.36
N LYS A 58 14.02 -2.05 11.58
CA LYS A 58 14.06 -0.90 10.68
C LYS A 58 12.92 -0.93 9.64
N VAL A 59 12.67 -2.09 9.03
CA VAL A 59 11.56 -2.26 8.08
C VAL A 59 10.22 -2.05 8.75
N ARG A 60 10.03 -2.60 9.96
CA ARG A 60 8.81 -2.41 10.74
C ARG A 60 8.56 -0.92 11.02
N ASP A 61 9.55 -0.20 11.51
CA ASP A 61 9.43 1.21 11.87
C ASP A 61 9.13 2.08 10.64
N MET A 62 9.77 1.77 9.51
CA MET A 62 9.49 2.42 8.23
C MET A 62 8.03 2.25 7.80
N VAL A 63 7.50 1.02 7.88
CA VAL A 63 6.10 0.72 7.55
C VAL A 63 5.15 1.46 8.50
N ILE A 64 5.39 1.38 9.82
CA ILE A 64 4.56 2.04 10.85
C ILE A 64 4.54 3.56 10.65
N SER A 65 5.69 4.18 10.39
CA SER A 65 5.80 5.61 10.12
C SER A 65 4.93 6.05 8.95
N ARG A 66 4.88 5.25 7.87
CA ARG A 66 3.99 5.51 6.71
C ARG A 66 2.52 5.29 7.06
N MET A 67 2.21 4.25 7.83
CA MET A 67 0.85 3.93 8.26
C MET A 67 0.27 4.99 9.19
N HIS A 68 1.06 5.64 10.05
CA HIS A 68 0.58 6.68 10.97
C HIS A 68 0.15 7.98 10.30
N ASN A 69 0.54 8.21 9.03
CA ASN A 69 0.06 9.38 8.30
C ASN A 69 -1.44 9.23 8.01
N LYS A 70 -2.26 10.06 8.68
CA LYS A 70 -3.72 10.04 8.57
C LYS A 70 -4.24 10.31 7.15
N ARG A 71 -3.44 10.97 6.30
CA ARG A 71 -3.78 11.27 4.89
C ARG A 71 -3.55 10.08 3.94
N THR A 72 -2.95 8.99 4.45
CA THR A 72 -2.62 7.80 3.65
C THR A 72 -3.68 6.71 3.84
N ILE A 73 -4.19 6.18 2.73
CA ILE A 73 -4.99 4.95 2.72
C ILE A 73 -4.07 3.76 2.93
N ILE A 74 -4.41 2.88 3.87
CA ILE A 74 -3.68 1.64 4.11
C ILE A 74 -4.30 0.54 3.25
N LEU A 75 -3.49 -0.06 2.37
CA LEU A 75 -3.88 -1.22 1.58
C LEU A 75 -3.25 -2.49 2.18
N ALA A 76 -4.04 -3.25 2.94
CA ALA A 76 -3.59 -4.50 3.55
C ALA A 76 -3.71 -5.65 2.53
N VAL A 77 -2.60 -5.97 1.86
CA VAL A 77 -2.54 -7.06 0.87
C VAL A 77 -2.25 -8.38 1.56
N LEU A 78 -3.14 -9.36 1.36
CA LEU A 78 -3.17 -10.62 2.08
C LEU A 78 -3.39 -11.77 1.07
N PRO A 79 -2.76 -12.93 1.23
CA PRO A 79 -3.10 -14.09 0.43
C PRO A 79 -4.38 -14.75 0.97
N SER A 80 -5.22 -15.27 0.07
CA SER A 80 -6.55 -15.81 0.42
C SER A 80 -6.51 -17.24 0.95
N ASN A 81 -5.37 -17.92 0.80
CA ASN A 81 -5.17 -19.32 1.18
C ASN A 81 -4.69 -19.52 2.63
N VAL A 82 -4.60 -18.43 3.41
CA VAL A 82 -4.18 -18.47 4.83
C VAL A 82 -5.22 -17.77 5.69
N ASP A 83 -5.25 -18.09 6.98
CA ASP A 83 -6.11 -17.39 7.93
C ASP A 83 -5.66 -15.93 8.08
N ILE A 84 -6.54 -15.02 7.65
CA ILE A 84 -6.34 -13.56 7.74
C ILE A 84 -6.11 -13.09 9.17
N SER A 85 -6.66 -13.80 10.17
CA SER A 85 -6.57 -13.41 11.59
C SER A 85 -5.14 -13.52 12.13
N THR A 86 -4.31 -14.32 11.48
CA THR A 86 -2.89 -14.51 11.83
C THR A 86 -1.98 -13.45 11.21
N GLN A 87 -2.52 -12.61 10.33
CA GLN A 87 -1.74 -11.72 9.48
C GLN A 87 -1.39 -10.43 10.20
N GLU A 88 -0.09 -10.18 10.33
CA GLU A 88 0.47 -9.06 11.08
C GLU A 88 0.10 -7.70 10.51
N VAL A 89 -0.03 -7.61 9.19
CA VAL A 89 -0.41 -6.37 8.50
C VAL A 89 -1.77 -5.86 8.98
N LEU A 90 -2.72 -6.74 9.32
CA LEU A 90 -4.02 -6.32 9.85
C LEU A 90 -3.91 -5.79 11.28
N LYS A 91 -3.05 -6.39 12.11
CA LYS A 91 -2.78 -5.89 13.46
C LYS A 91 -2.12 -4.51 13.43
N MET A 92 -1.10 -4.34 12.59
CA MET A 92 -0.42 -3.04 12.41
C MET A 92 -1.38 -1.97 11.85
N ALA A 93 -2.26 -2.36 10.92
CA ALA A 93 -3.28 -1.46 10.41
C ALA A 93 -4.32 -1.09 11.48
N GLU A 94 -4.74 -2.02 12.34
CA GLU A 94 -5.66 -1.76 13.47
C GLU A 94 -5.02 -0.84 14.52
N GLU A 95 -3.70 -0.95 14.76
CA GLU A 95 -2.96 -0.03 15.64
C GLU A 95 -2.90 1.40 15.05
N ALA A 96 -2.73 1.53 13.73
CA ALA A 96 -2.64 2.84 13.06
C ALA A 96 -4.01 3.46 12.70
N ASP A 97 -5.04 2.64 12.49
CA ASP A 97 -6.42 3.02 12.13
C ASP A 97 -7.44 2.14 12.87
N PRO A 98 -7.64 2.37 14.19
CA PRO A 98 -8.54 1.56 15.01
C PRO A 98 -10.00 1.55 14.52
N GLU A 99 -10.43 2.61 13.83
CA GLU A 99 -11.79 2.72 13.28
C GLU A 99 -11.96 2.01 11.93
N GLY A 100 -10.86 1.54 11.32
CA GLY A 100 -10.84 0.93 9.99
C GLY A 100 -11.33 1.88 8.89
N SER A 101 -11.23 3.19 9.12
CA SER A 101 -11.81 4.25 8.28
C SER A 101 -11.07 4.44 6.95
N ARG A 102 -9.76 4.21 6.96
CA ARG A 102 -8.83 4.43 5.85
C ARG A 102 -8.05 3.16 5.50
N THR A 103 -8.46 2.02 6.04
CA THR A 103 -7.85 0.71 5.78
C THR A 103 -8.75 -0.13 4.90
N MET A 104 -8.18 -0.65 3.80
CA MET A 104 -8.84 -1.56 2.86
C MET A 104 -8.05 -2.86 2.77
N GLY A 105 -8.75 -3.99 2.83
CA GLY A 105 -8.14 -5.29 2.61
C GLY A 105 -8.16 -5.71 1.14
N VAL A 106 -7.06 -6.28 0.66
CA VAL A 106 -6.97 -6.86 -0.69
C VAL A 106 -6.51 -8.30 -0.58
N LEU A 107 -7.39 -9.21 -0.95
CA LEU A 107 -7.16 -10.64 -0.97
C LEU A 107 -6.58 -11.05 -2.33
N THR A 108 -5.46 -11.77 -2.30
CA THR A 108 -4.71 -12.21 -3.48
C THR A 108 -4.62 -13.73 -3.51
N LYS A 109 -4.15 -14.29 -4.62
CA LYS A 109 -4.02 -15.75 -4.81
C LYS A 109 -5.32 -16.54 -4.51
N PRO A 110 -6.49 -16.09 -4.98
CA PRO A 110 -7.76 -16.77 -4.71
C PRO A 110 -7.84 -18.17 -5.34
N ASP A 111 -6.98 -18.45 -6.32
CA ASP A 111 -6.80 -19.73 -6.99
C ASP A 111 -6.18 -20.83 -6.11
N LEU A 112 -5.41 -20.46 -5.08
CA LEU A 112 -4.79 -21.41 -4.16
C LEU A 112 -5.73 -21.90 -3.05
N MET A 113 -6.97 -21.40 -2.99
CA MET A 113 -7.96 -21.84 -2.02
C MET A 113 -8.57 -23.18 -2.44
N THR A 114 -8.01 -24.28 -1.94
CA THR A 114 -8.48 -25.64 -2.22
C THR A 114 -9.63 -26.07 -1.30
N GLU A 115 -9.65 -25.57 -0.07
CA GLU A 115 -10.63 -25.95 0.95
C GLU A 115 -11.92 -25.13 0.87
N LYS A 116 -13.08 -25.82 0.88
CA LYS A 116 -14.40 -25.18 0.83
C LYS A 116 -14.65 -24.25 2.02
N ALA A 117 -14.23 -24.64 3.23
CA ALA A 117 -14.41 -23.84 4.43
C ALA A 117 -13.67 -22.48 4.33
N THR A 118 -12.48 -22.48 3.75
CA THR A 118 -11.70 -21.28 3.48
C THR A 118 -12.38 -20.40 2.45
N GLN A 119 -12.89 -20.97 1.36
CA GLN A 119 -13.66 -20.24 0.34
C GLN A 119 -14.92 -19.57 0.94
N GLU A 120 -15.67 -20.28 1.79
CA GLU A 120 -16.86 -19.74 2.47
C GLU A 120 -16.50 -18.59 3.40
N THR A 121 -15.43 -18.73 4.18
CA THR A 121 -14.95 -17.68 5.10
C THR A 121 -14.53 -16.42 4.34
N ILE A 122 -13.81 -16.58 3.24
CA ILE A 122 -13.38 -15.47 2.38
C ILE A 122 -14.58 -14.80 1.69
N ASN A 123 -15.55 -15.59 1.23
CA ASN A 123 -16.80 -15.05 0.68
C ASN A 123 -17.58 -14.23 1.72
N ASP A 124 -17.72 -14.72 2.95
CA ASP A 124 -18.39 -13.99 4.02
C ASP A 124 -17.68 -12.66 4.37
N LEU A 125 -16.35 -12.66 4.32
CA LEU A 125 -15.54 -11.45 4.50
C LEU A 125 -15.79 -10.44 3.38
N LEU A 126 -15.77 -10.88 2.13
CA LEU A 126 -16.00 -10.05 0.94
C LEU A 126 -17.44 -9.54 0.86
N LEU A 127 -18.42 -10.28 1.39
CA LEU A 127 -19.81 -9.83 1.54
C LEU A 127 -19.99 -8.83 2.70
N GLY A 128 -18.99 -8.68 3.56
CA GLY A 128 -18.99 -7.74 4.69
C GLY A 128 -19.64 -8.28 5.96
N LYS A 129 -19.89 -9.59 6.08
CA LYS A 129 -20.53 -10.20 7.26
C LYS A 129 -19.63 -10.22 8.50
N ARG A 130 -18.31 -10.23 8.31
CA ARG A 130 -17.29 -10.33 9.37
C ARG A 130 -16.19 -9.28 9.21
N ASN A 131 -16.57 -8.04 8.97
CA ASN A 131 -15.64 -7.02 8.51
C ASN A 131 -15.40 -5.91 9.55
N LYS A 132 -14.15 -5.78 10.00
CA LYS A 132 -13.68 -4.66 10.83
C LYS A 132 -13.33 -3.40 10.02
N LEU A 133 -13.09 -3.54 8.71
CA LEU A 133 -12.61 -2.47 7.84
C LEU A 133 -13.77 -1.77 7.14
N ARG A 134 -13.95 -0.46 7.34
CA ARG A 134 -15.07 0.28 6.73
C ARG A 134 -14.98 0.33 5.20
N LEU A 135 -13.76 0.30 4.65
CA LEU A 135 -13.54 0.27 3.20
C LEU A 135 -13.79 -1.11 2.58
N GLY A 136 -13.89 -2.15 3.40
CA GLY A 136 -14.15 -3.51 2.94
C GLY A 136 -12.91 -4.26 2.47
N PHE A 137 -13.20 -5.46 1.95
CA PHE A 137 -12.23 -6.33 1.30
C PHE A 137 -12.53 -6.43 -0.19
N PHE A 138 -11.48 -6.46 -0.99
CA PHE A 138 -11.51 -6.76 -2.42
C PHE A 138 -10.73 -8.05 -2.69
N VAL A 139 -11.05 -8.75 -3.77
CA VAL A 139 -10.30 -9.94 -4.20
C VAL A 139 -9.79 -9.76 -5.61
N VAL A 140 -8.51 -10.06 -5.84
CA VAL A 140 -7.83 -9.94 -7.13
C VAL A 140 -7.04 -11.21 -7.45
N LYS A 141 -6.99 -11.57 -8.74
CA LYS A 141 -6.13 -12.65 -9.25
C LYS A 141 -4.92 -12.01 -9.92
N ASN A 142 -3.77 -12.13 -9.26
CA ASN A 142 -2.49 -11.69 -9.82
C ASN A 142 -1.91 -12.73 -10.79
N ARG A 143 -0.82 -12.37 -11.48
CA ARG A 143 -0.07 -13.34 -12.30
C ARG A 143 0.42 -14.51 -11.44
N GLY A 144 0.44 -15.70 -12.04
CA GLY A 144 1.12 -16.85 -11.47
C GLY A 144 2.64 -16.63 -11.44
N ALA A 145 3.35 -17.41 -10.64
CA ALA A 145 4.82 -17.37 -10.62
C ALA A 145 5.43 -17.81 -11.96
N ASP A 146 4.74 -18.69 -12.69
CA ASP A 146 5.22 -19.28 -13.95
C ASP A 146 4.80 -18.48 -15.20
N ASP A 147 4.07 -17.38 -15.03
CA ASP A 147 3.56 -16.55 -16.13
C ASP A 147 4.47 -15.32 -16.36
N GLU A 148 5.40 -15.47 -17.30
CA GLU A 148 6.39 -14.44 -17.64
C GLU A 148 5.97 -13.52 -18.80
N ARG A 149 5.04 -13.95 -19.67
CA ARG A 149 4.81 -13.33 -20.99
C ARG A 149 3.44 -12.69 -21.17
N SER A 150 2.48 -12.94 -20.29
CA SER A 150 1.11 -12.45 -20.50
C SER A 150 1.02 -10.93 -20.41
N THR A 151 0.31 -10.34 -21.38
CA THR A 151 0.03 -8.91 -21.44
C THR A 151 -0.97 -8.49 -20.36
N THR A 152 -1.02 -7.19 -20.03
CA THR A 152 -2.01 -6.65 -19.07
C THR A 152 -3.45 -6.97 -19.49
N SER A 153 -3.76 -6.88 -20.77
CA SER A 153 -5.11 -7.15 -21.30
C SER A 153 -5.51 -8.62 -21.14
N GLU A 154 -4.61 -9.56 -21.44
CA GLU A 154 -4.84 -10.99 -21.25
C GLU A 154 -5.08 -11.32 -19.77
N ARG A 155 -4.29 -10.72 -18.88
CA ARG A 155 -4.43 -10.91 -17.43
C ARG A 155 -5.78 -10.44 -16.89
N ILE A 156 -6.27 -9.30 -17.35
CA ILE A 156 -7.61 -8.79 -16.98
C ILE A 156 -8.70 -9.72 -17.53
N ALA A 157 -8.53 -10.25 -18.74
CA ALA A 157 -9.47 -11.20 -19.32
C ALA A 157 -9.50 -12.53 -18.55
N GLU A 158 -8.35 -13.08 -18.18
CA GLU A 158 -8.26 -14.29 -17.36
C GLU A 158 -8.87 -14.10 -15.97
N GLU A 159 -8.61 -12.96 -15.33
CA GLU A 159 -9.18 -12.62 -14.04
C GLU A 159 -10.72 -12.58 -14.13
N ARG A 160 -11.25 -11.97 -15.20
CA ARG A 160 -12.70 -11.95 -15.45
C ARG A 160 -13.27 -13.36 -15.56
N THR A 161 -12.65 -14.23 -16.37
CA THR A 161 -13.06 -15.63 -16.53
C THR A 161 -12.96 -16.40 -15.20
N PHE A 162 -11.95 -16.13 -14.39
CA PHE A 162 -11.80 -16.75 -13.07
C PHE A 162 -12.96 -16.40 -12.13
N PHE A 163 -13.36 -15.12 -12.08
CA PHE A 163 -14.47 -14.65 -11.25
C PHE A 163 -15.87 -14.93 -11.83
N GLU A 164 -15.97 -15.59 -12.99
CA GLU A 164 -17.24 -16.11 -13.53
C GLU A 164 -17.64 -17.46 -12.95
N LYS A 165 -16.74 -18.14 -12.23
CA LYS A 165 -17.03 -19.42 -11.57
C LYS A 165 -18.12 -19.27 -10.50
N ALA A 166 -18.91 -20.32 -10.31
CA ALA A 166 -20.08 -20.33 -9.42
C ALA A 166 -19.77 -19.83 -7.99
N VAL A 167 -18.60 -20.19 -7.45
CA VAL A 167 -18.11 -19.80 -6.11
C VAL A 167 -18.08 -18.28 -5.89
N TRP A 168 -17.88 -17.49 -6.95
CA TRP A 168 -17.73 -16.04 -6.90
C TRP A 168 -19.01 -15.27 -7.24
N THR A 169 -20.09 -15.96 -7.63
CA THR A 169 -21.31 -15.34 -8.16
C THR A 169 -21.91 -14.29 -7.21
N GLN A 170 -21.94 -14.59 -5.91
CA GLN A 170 -22.46 -13.67 -4.90
C GLN A 170 -21.54 -12.46 -4.71
N VAL A 171 -20.21 -12.68 -4.64
CA VAL A 171 -19.24 -11.61 -4.44
C VAL A 171 -19.17 -10.70 -5.66
N LYS A 172 -19.24 -11.25 -6.88
CA LYS A 172 -19.24 -10.47 -8.13
C LYS A 172 -20.35 -9.41 -8.15
N LYS A 173 -21.54 -9.74 -7.63
CA LYS A 173 -22.68 -8.79 -7.51
C LYS A 173 -22.37 -7.59 -6.60
N THR A 174 -21.43 -7.72 -5.67
CA THR A 174 -21.03 -6.62 -4.78
C THR A 174 -20.05 -5.64 -5.43
N GLY A 175 -19.51 -5.97 -6.61
CA GLY A 175 -18.48 -5.14 -7.26
C GLY A 175 -17.14 -5.14 -6.53
N ARG A 176 -16.79 -6.24 -5.82
CA ARG A 176 -15.53 -6.39 -5.06
C ARG A 176 -14.54 -7.39 -5.67
N CYS A 177 -14.81 -7.84 -6.90
CA CYS A 177 -13.97 -8.80 -7.62
C CYS A 177 -13.20 -8.12 -8.76
N GLY A 178 -11.89 -8.34 -8.78
CA GLY A 178 -11.00 -7.99 -9.86
C GLY A 178 -10.33 -6.63 -9.74
N ILE A 179 -9.23 -6.48 -10.47
CA ILE A 179 -8.42 -5.27 -10.55
C ILE A 179 -9.25 -4.06 -10.99
N PRO A 180 -10.13 -4.14 -12.02
CA PRO A 180 -10.90 -2.96 -12.45
C PRO A 180 -11.83 -2.42 -11.34
N ALA A 181 -12.39 -3.32 -10.53
CA ALA A 181 -13.26 -2.93 -9.42
C ALA A 181 -12.47 -2.27 -8.28
N LEU A 182 -11.29 -2.82 -7.96
CA LEU A 182 -10.37 -2.25 -6.98
C LEU A 182 -9.88 -0.87 -7.42
N GLU A 183 -9.47 -0.74 -8.69
CA GLU A 183 -8.98 0.52 -9.27
C GLU A 183 -10.04 1.63 -9.21
N ALA A 184 -11.28 1.33 -9.63
CA ALA A 184 -12.38 2.27 -9.56
C ALA A 184 -12.63 2.74 -8.11
N ARG A 185 -12.59 1.82 -7.15
CA ARG A 185 -12.79 2.16 -5.73
C ARG A 185 -11.64 3.01 -5.17
N LEU A 186 -10.38 2.65 -5.47
CA LEU A 186 -9.21 3.40 -4.99
C LEU A 186 -9.21 4.84 -5.52
N ARG A 187 -9.56 5.01 -6.79
CA ARG A 187 -9.73 6.30 -7.44
C ARG A 187 -10.78 7.17 -6.76
N ASP A 188 -11.95 6.61 -6.46
CA ASP A 188 -13.02 7.34 -5.75
C ASP A 188 -12.58 7.75 -4.34
N LEU A 189 -11.88 6.85 -3.63
CA LEU A 189 -11.36 7.14 -2.29
C LEU A 189 -10.30 8.24 -2.31
N LEU A 190 -9.33 8.17 -3.23
CA LEU A 190 -8.31 9.20 -3.36
C LEU A 190 -8.92 10.56 -3.72
N ARG A 191 -9.94 10.58 -4.58
CA ARG A 191 -10.70 11.80 -4.90
C ARG A 191 -11.41 12.35 -3.66
N ALA A 192 -12.06 11.50 -2.87
CA ALA A 192 -12.76 11.90 -1.66
C ALA A 192 -11.81 12.46 -0.59
N ILE A 193 -10.69 11.78 -0.34
CA ILE A 193 -9.65 12.24 0.59
C ILE A 193 -9.04 13.54 0.10
N SER A 194 -8.68 13.63 -1.19
CA SER A 194 -8.11 14.86 -1.76
C SER A 194 -9.04 16.06 -1.56
N LYS A 195 -10.35 15.90 -1.83
CA LYS A 195 -11.34 16.96 -1.60
C LYS A 195 -11.45 17.36 -0.12
N THR A 196 -11.39 16.39 0.78
CA THR A 196 -11.52 16.60 2.22
C THR A 196 -10.26 17.25 2.81
N GLU A 197 -9.08 16.81 2.40
CA GLU A 197 -7.79 17.25 2.92
C GLU A 197 -7.26 18.54 2.28
N PHE A 198 -7.68 18.88 1.06
CA PHE A 198 -7.15 20.05 0.34
C PHE A 198 -7.29 21.38 1.12
N PRO A 199 -8.40 21.69 1.80
CA PRO A 199 -8.50 22.89 2.64
C PRO A 199 -7.50 22.86 3.81
N HIS A 200 -7.30 21.70 4.44
CA HIS A 200 -6.34 21.54 5.53
C HIS A 200 -4.90 21.74 5.05
N VAL A 201 -4.54 21.14 3.90
CA VAL A 201 -3.23 21.33 3.28
C VAL A 201 -2.98 22.80 2.93
N LYS A 202 -3.98 23.51 2.39
CA LYS A 202 -3.87 24.94 2.09
C LYS A 202 -3.64 25.76 3.37
N SER A 203 -4.34 25.43 4.45
CA SER A 203 -4.15 26.07 5.75
C SER A 203 -2.74 25.82 6.30
N ASP A 204 -2.26 24.57 6.25
CA ASP A 204 -0.92 24.19 6.69
C ASP A 204 0.15 24.97 5.92
N ILE A 205 0.06 25.01 4.59
CA ILE A 205 0.99 25.75 3.73
C ILE A 205 0.99 27.24 4.08
N THR A 206 -0.19 27.83 4.27
CA THR A 206 -0.31 29.26 4.61
C THR A 206 0.32 29.56 5.97
N LYS A 207 0.12 28.66 6.95
CA LYS A 207 0.72 28.75 8.27
C LYS A 207 2.25 28.63 8.20
N PHE A 208 2.78 27.61 7.52
CA PHE A 208 4.21 27.42 7.35
C PHE A 208 4.87 28.59 6.62
N LEU A 209 4.23 29.14 5.58
CA LEU A 209 4.74 30.32 4.88
C LEU A 209 4.81 31.55 5.78
N ARG A 210 3.83 31.74 6.67
CA ARG A 210 3.86 32.83 7.64
C ARG A 210 5.01 32.65 8.63
N GLU A 211 5.11 31.47 9.24
CA GLU A 211 6.17 31.15 10.21
C GLU A 211 7.56 31.36 9.61
N ARG A 212 7.80 30.89 8.38
CA ARG A 212 9.10 31.07 7.71
C ARG A 212 9.40 32.52 7.33
N ARG A 213 8.38 33.32 7.02
CA ARG A 213 8.56 34.77 6.79
C ARG A 213 8.88 35.51 8.09
N ASP A 214 8.22 35.15 9.18
CA ASP A 214 8.48 35.73 10.49
C ASP A 214 9.90 35.39 10.95
N GLU A 215 10.32 34.13 10.79
CA GLU A 215 11.71 33.71 11.03
C GLU A 215 12.70 34.48 10.15
N LEU A 216 12.45 34.59 8.84
CA LEU A 216 13.33 35.33 7.93
C LEU A 216 13.44 36.81 8.34
N GLY A 217 12.33 37.43 8.76
CA GLY A 217 12.32 38.80 9.27
C GLY A 217 13.13 38.95 10.56
N SER A 218 13.12 37.94 11.44
CA SER A 218 13.88 37.96 12.69
C SER A 218 15.40 37.88 12.50
N ILE A 219 15.87 37.30 11.40
CA ILE A 219 17.30 37.13 11.09
C ILE A 219 17.93 38.44 10.57
N GLY A 220 17.10 39.42 10.20
CA GLY A 220 17.54 40.74 9.73
C GLY A 220 17.91 40.77 8.24
N PRO A 221 18.31 41.94 7.72
CA PRO A 221 18.62 42.11 6.30
C PRO A 221 19.86 41.32 5.88
N SER A 222 19.86 40.84 4.63
CA SER A 222 21.00 40.14 4.04
C SER A 222 22.26 41.00 4.14
N ARG A 223 23.34 40.45 4.68
CA ARG A 223 24.65 41.11 4.66
C ARG A 223 25.04 41.25 3.18
N GLN A 224 25.18 42.47 2.69
CA GLN A 224 25.63 42.70 1.31
C GLN A 224 26.93 41.92 1.11
N ASN A 225 26.97 41.04 0.10
CA ASN A 225 28.25 40.51 -0.37
C ASN A 225 29.06 41.71 -0.81
N ALA A 226 30.18 41.95 -0.13
CA ALA A 226 31.14 42.97 -0.54
C ALA A 226 31.61 42.62 -1.95
N SER A 227 31.02 43.26 -2.95
CA SER A 227 31.62 43.38 -4.27
C SER A 227 32.82 44.32 -4.12
N SER A 228 34.01 43.74 -4.13
CA SER A 228 35.27 44.43 -4.41
C SER A 228 36.07 43.56 -5.36
#